data_AF-A0A350P4T5-F1
#
_entry.id   AF-A0A350P4T5-F1
#
_cell.length_a   1.000
_cell.length_b   1.000
_cell.length_c   1.000
_cell.angle_alpha   90.00
_cell.angle_beta   90.00
_cell.angle_gamma   90.00
#
_symmetry.space_group_name_H-M   'P 1'
#
loop_
_entity.id
_entity.type
_entity.pdbx_description
1 polymer ?
#
loop_
_entity_poly.entity_id
_entity_poly.type
_entity_poly.pdbx_seq_one_letter_code
_entity_poly.pdbx_strand_id
1 'polypeptide(L)' 'MSDWHDELEFALLPLEDAKIDSDCMTSVISNALREHGIFHQCRIGCAEDRLSRMVTAPHCWIELEQGWCIDIRLRQWLGD' A
#
# COMPACT_ATOMS: atom_id res chain seq x y z
N MET A 1 -0.33 14.03 12.10
CA MET A 1 0.43 13.21 11.14
C MET A 1 1.90 13.42 11.48
N SER A 2 2.72 12.37 11.54
CA SER A 2 4.16 12.60 11.65
C SER A 2 4.64 13.13 10.31
N ASP A 3 5.47 14.17 10.34
CA ASP A 3 5.87 14.97 9.17
C ASP A 3 6.37 14.13 7.97
N TRP A 4 6.91 12.93 8.21
CA TRP A 4 7.45 12.07 7.14
C TRP A 4 6.42 11.21 6.38
N HIS A 5 5.20 11.01 6.91
CA HIS A 5 4.19 10.21 6.20
C HIS A 5 3.68 10.93 4.95
N ASP A 6 3.57 12.26 5.00
CA ASP A 6 3.16 13.08 3.86
C ASP A 6 4.25 13.08 2.78
N GLU A 7 5.52 13.13 3.20
CA GLU A 7 6.66 12.99 2.30
C GLU A 7 6.69 11.61 1.63
N LEU A 8 6.38 10.55 2.38
CA LEU A 8 6.27 9.20 1.83
C LEU A 8 5.13 9.09 0.83
N GLU A 9 3.94 9.62 1.15
CA GLU A 9 2.81 9.62 0.21
C GLU A 9 3.20 10.32 -1.09
N PHE A 10 3.86 11.49 -1.00
CA PHE A 10 4.35 12.20 -2.18
C PHE A 10 5.39 11.41 -2.98
N ALA A 11 6.32 10.73 -2.29
CA ALA A 11 7.35 9.90 -2.94
C ALA A 11 6.75 8.68 -3.67
N LEU A 12 5.59 8.20 -3.23
CA LEU A 12 4.91 7.04 -3.81
C LEU A 12 3.95 7.40 -4.97
N LEU A 13 3.59 8.67 -5.14
CA LEU A 13 2.72 9.14 -6.24
C LEU A 13 3.11 8.59 -7.63
N PRO A 14 4.40 8.54 -8.03
CA PRO A 14 4.77 8.02 -9.35
C PRO A 14 4.40 6.55 -9.58
N LEU A 15 4.15 5.78 -8.51
CA LEU A 15 3.76 4.37 -8.59
C LEU A 15 2.24 4.19 -8.81
N GLU A 16 1.43 5.23 -8.65
CA GLU A 16 -0.03 5.12 -8.84
C GLU A 16 -0.37 4.72 -10.28
N ASP A 17 0.31 5.28 -11.28
CA ASP A 17 0.07 4.94 -12.68
C ASP A 17 0.64 3.57 -13.10
N ALA A 18 1.41 2.91 -12.23
CA ALA A 18 1.97 1.61 -12.53
C ALA A 18 0.87 0.54 -12.58
N LYS A 19 0.73 -0.10 -13.74
CA LYS A 19 -0.24 -1.18 -13.99
C LYS A 19 0.29 -2.52 -13.49
N ILE A 20 0.54 -2.60 -12.19
CA ILE A 20 0.99 -3.81 -11.50
C ILE A 20 0.04 -4.15 -10.35
N ASP A 21 -0.07 -5.44 -10.06
CA ASP A 21 -0.96 -5.97 -9.03
C ASP A 21 -0.43 -5.70 -7.61
N SER A 22 -1.25 -5.97 -6.59
CA SER A 22 -0.94 -5.62 -5.18
C SER A 22 0.27 -6.35 -4.62
N ASP A 23 0.53 -7.58 -5.05
CA ASP A 23 1.72 -8.35 -4.68
C ASP A 23 3.02 -7.73 -5.23
N CYS A 24 3.00 -7.34 -6.51
CA CYS A 24 4.12 -6.68 -7.16
C CYS A 24 4.34 -5.28 -6.58
N MET A 25 3.28 -4.50 -6.40
CA MET A 25 3.33 -3.17 -5.79
C MET A 25 3.90 -3.23 -4.37
N THR A 26 3.42 -4.16 -3.53
CA THR A 26 3.93 -4.37 -2.17
C THR A 26 5.42 -4.70 -2.19
N SER A 27 5.87 -5.51 -3.16
CA SER A 27 7.29 -5.86 -3.32
C SER A 27 8.14 -4.65 -3.72
N VAL A 28 7.67 -3.81 -4.64
CA VAL A 28 8.35 -2.57 -5.07
C VAL A 28 8.51 -1.60 -3.90
N ILE A 29 7.43 -1.34 -3.16
CA ILE A 29 7.45 -0.44 -2.00
C ILE A 29 8.33 -1.02 -0.90
N SER A 30 8.24 -2.32 -0.61
CA SER A 30 9.09 -2.98 0.38
C SER A 30 10.58 -2.84 0.04
N ASN A 31 10.94 -2.95 -1.23
CA ASN A 31 12.33 -2.75 -1.66
C ASN A 31 12.78 -1.31 -1.42
N ALA A 32 11.98 -0.32 -1.82
CA ALA A 32 12.29 1.10 -1.63
C ALA A 32 12.46 1.46 -0.14
N LEU A 33 11.55 0.98 0.72
CA LEU A 33 11.63 1.19 2.17
C LEU A 33 12.87 0.51 2.77
N ARG A 34 13.20 -0.71 2.33
CA ARG A 34 14.39 -1.43 2.77
C ARG A 34 15.67 -0.70 2.41
N GLU A 35 15.77 -0.14 1.21
CA GLU A 35 16.93 0.65 0.76
C GLU A 35 17.17 1.88 1.63
N HIS A 36 16.11 2.44 2.23
CA HIS A 36 16.19 3.59 3.13
C HIS A 36 16.24 3.19 4.62
N GLY A 37 16.33 1.89 4.93
CA GLY A 37 16.40 1.40 6.31
C GLY A 37 15.10 1.55 7.12
N ILE A 38 13.96 1.75 6.45
CA ILE A 38 12.66 1.93 7.09
C ILE A 38 12.08 0.55 7.43
N PHE A 39 11.83 0.33 8.73
CA PHE A 39 11.18 -0.91 9.18
C PHE A 39 9.73 -0.95 8.73
N HIS A 40 9.33 -2.10 8.18
CA HIS A 40 7.99 -2.34 7.68
C HIS A 40 7.72 -3.84 7.60
N GLN A 41 6.45 -4.20 7.44
CA GLN A 41 6.03 -5.58 7.25
C GLN A 41 5.12 -5.70 6.03
N CYS A 42 5.43 -6.64 5.13
CA CYS A 42 4.52 -7.01 4.07
C CYS A 42 3.38 -7.85 4.64
N ARG A 43 2.14 -7.52 4.27
CA ARG A 43 0.93 -8.21 4.70
C ARG A 43 0.23 -8.82 3.51
N ILE A 44 -0.54 -9.87 3.79
CA ILE A 44 -1.44 -10.53 2.84
C ILE A 44 -2.75 -10.82 3.55
N GLY A 45 -3.86 -10.63 2.86
CA GLY A 45 -5.19 -10.86 3.39
C GLY A 45 -6.28 -10.60 2.35
N CYS A 46 -7.40 -10.04 2.81
CA CYS A 46 -8.50 -9.61 1.96
C CYS A 46 -8.93 -8.19 2.35
N ALA A 47 -9.39 -7.43 1.37
CA ALA A 47 -10.08 -6.17 1.62
C ALA A 47 -11.51 -6.26 1.09
N GLU A 48 -12.46 -5.80 1.87
CA GLU A 48 -13.89 -5.81 1.55
C GLU A 48 -14.41 -4.37 1.62
N ASP A 49 -15.01 -3.90 0.52
CA ASP A 49 -15.83 -2.71 0.60
C ASP A 49 -17.14 -3.07 1.29
N ARG A 50 -17.39 -2.45 2.44
CA ARG A 50 -18.60 -2.73 3.23
C ARG A 50 -19.88 -2.29 2.53
N LEU A 51 -19.82 -1.31 1.63
CA LEU A 51 -20.99 -0.80 0.92
C LEU A 51 -21.36 -1.71 -0.26
N SER A 52 -20.45 -1.89 -1.22
CA SER A 52 -20.69 -2.73 -2.39
C SER A 52 -20.62 -4.23 -2.10
N ARG A 53 -20.04 -4.62 -0.94
CA ARG A 53 -19.71 -6.01 -0.58
C ARG A 53 -18.73 -6.66 -1.56
N MET A 54 -18.08 -5.87 -2.40
CA MET A 54 -17.01 -6.37 -3.25
C MET A 54 -15.83 -6.79 -2.35
N VAL A 55 -15.05 -7.77 -2.81
CA VAL A 55 -13.87 -8.27 -2.09
C VAL A 55 -12.71 -8.40 -3.07
N THR A 56 -11.52 -7.96 -2.65
CA THR A 56 -10.25 -8.30 -3.29
C THR A 56 -9.46 -9.25 -2.39
N ALA A 57 -9.14 -10.43 -2.93
CA ALA A 57 -8.37 -11.47 -2.24
C ALA A 57 -7.67 -12.41 -3.25
N PRO A 58 -6.39 -12.77 -3.05
CA PRO A 58 -5.49 -12.23 -2.02
C PRO A 58 -5.12 -10.77 -2.32
N HIS A 59 -5.01 -9.96 -1.27
CA HIS A 59 -4.57 -8.57 -1.38
C HIS A 59 -3.36 -8.34 -0.48
N CYS A 60 -2.38 -7.60 -0.99
CA CYS A 60 -1.12 -7.33 -0.29
C CYS A 60 -0.96 -5.82 -0.04
N TRP A 61 -0.41 -5.49 1.13
CA TRP A 61 -0.12 -4.10 1.53
C TRP A 61 1.10 -4.05 2.46
N ILE A 62 1.60 -2.84 2.72
CA ILE A 62 2.66 -2.59 3.69
C ILE A 62 2.06 -2.07 4.99
N GLU A 63 2.48 -2.65 6.12
CA GLU A 63 2.24 -2.12 7.46
C GLU A 63 3.55 -1.53 8.02
N LEU A 64 3.49 -0.25 8.35
CA LEU A 64 4.50 0.51 9.06
C LEU A 64 4.25 0.43 10.58
N GLU A 65 5.13 1.05 11.35
CA GLU A 65 4.92 1.15 12.80
C GLU A 65 3.62 1.91 13.15
N GLN A 66 3.16 1.69 14.39
CA GLN A 66 1.91 2.27 14.90
C GLN A 66 0.66 1.98 14.04
N GLY A 67 0.69 0.90 13.24
CA GLY A 67 -0.44 0.42 12.45
C GLY A 67 -0.74 1.24 11.19
N TRP A 68 0.22 2.03 10.70
CA TRP A 68 0.07 2.76 9.45
C TRP A 68 0.12 1.81 8.25
N CYS A 69 -0.82 1.95 7.32
CA CYS A 69 -0.91 1.10 6.13
C CYS A 69 -0.60 1.90 4.86
N ILE A 70 0.20 1.32 3.98
CA ILE A 70 0.41 1.81 2.61
C ILE A 70 -0.22 0.81 1.65
N ASP A 71 -1.24 1.26 0.93
CA ASP A 71 -1.99 0.43 -0.01
C ASP A 71 -2.49 1.24 -1.21
N ILE A 72 -1.61 1.39 -2.20
CA ILE A 72 -1.90 2.14 -3.43
C ILE A 72 -2.96 1.42 -4.28
N ARG A 73 -2.97 0.09 -4.26
CA ARG A 73 -3.84 -0.72 -5.13
C ARG A 73 -5.28 -0.80 -4.62
N LEU A 74 -5.50 -0.69 -3.31
CA LEU A 74 -6.86 -0.69 -2.77
C LEU A 74 -7.63 0.58 -3.15
N ARG A 75 -6.99 1.76 -3.18
CA ARG A 75 -7.62 3.02 -3.61
C ARG A 75 -8.18 2.90 -5.03
N GLN A 76 -7.40 2.35 -5.96
CA GLN A 76 -7.84 2.16 -7.34
C GLN A 76 -8.98 1.15 -7.51
N TRP A 77 -9.11 0.21 -6.57
CA TRP A 77 -10.18 -0.78 -6.61
C TRP A 77 -11.51 -0.24 -6.05
N LEU A 78 -11.45 0.66 -5.07
CA LEU A 78 -12.64 1.29 -4.48
C LEU A 78 -13.30 2.32 -5.41
N GLY A 79 -12.57 2.76 -6.45
CA GLY A 79 -12.96 3.91 -7.27
C GLY A 79 -12.75 5.21 -6.50
N ASP A 80 -12.29 6.25 -7.19
CA ASP A 80 -12.28 7.61 -6.63
C ASP A 80 -13.70 8.13 -6.33
#